data_AF-A0A0X1KN17-F1
#
_entry.id   AF-A0A0X1KN17-F1
#
_cell.length_a   1.000
_cell.length_b   1.000
_cell.length_c   1.000
_cell.angle_alpha   90.00
_cell.angle_beta   90.00
_cell.angle_gamma   90.00
#
_symmetry.space_group_name_H-M   'P 1'
#
loop_
_entity.id
_entity.type
_entity.pdbx_description
1 polymer ?
#
loop_
_entity_poly.entity_id
_entity_poly.type
_entity_poly.pdbx_seq_one_letter_code
_entity_poly.pdbx_strand_id
1 'polypeptide(L)'
;MKCVLVSELPDMLLGILILINFFAKRNNPILYRKPYALTLGLFFLTASVLEAVLDIALDPLEFLGFLGIMLLVEKFISANTDERIHYGHFVLTVVLTLLTVFASRDPKCFRAGILLALAIITLNLRKNAFLLGEDNKDTLLLSSVFALLGIGAVLGRFEILSAFLYLGAVLLLFLTIAERVWGRC
;
A
#
# COMPACT_ATOMS: atom_id res chain seq x y z
N MET A 1 -22.75 7.90 8.01
CA MET A 1 -22.36 8.25 6.61
C MET A 1 -21.32 9.37 6.50
N LYS A 2 -20.39 9.54 7.45
CA LYS A 2 -19.30 10.53 7.31
C LYS A 2 -18.01 9.87 7.82
N CYS A 3 -16.96 9.91 7.00
CA CYS A 3 -15.62 9.30 7.13
C CYS A 3 -15.33 8.00 6.35
N VAL A 4 -16.32 7.22 5.91
CA VAL A 4 -16.07 6.03 5.05
C VAL A 4 -15.40 6.46 3.74
N LEU A 5 -15.85 7.55 3.11
CA LEU A 5 -15.26 8.00 1.85
C LEU A 5 -13.76 8.38 1.95
N VAL A 6 -13.30 8.84 3.12
CA VAL A 6 -11.90 9.23 3.35
C VAL A 6 -11.06 8.01 3.73
N SER A 7 -11.66 7.03 4.40
CA SER A 7 -10.97 5.78 4.75
C SER A 7 -10.75 4.87 3.54
N GLU A 8 -11.69 4.86 2.59
CA GLU A 8 -11.70 3.98 1.40
C GLU A 8 -11.00 4.57 0.17
N LEU A 9 -10.86 5.90 0.10
CA LEU A 9 -10.18 6.59 -1.00
C LEU A 9 -8.76 6.05 -1.29
N PRO A 10 -7.92 5.76 -0.27
CA PRO A 10 -6.56 5.26 -0.48
C PRO A 10 -6.57 3.91 -1.20
N ASP A 11 -7.45 3.00 -0.78
CA ASP A 11 -7.59 1.67 -1.38
C ASP A 11 -8.11 1.74 -2.81
N MET A 12 -9.05 2.66 -3.09
CA MET A 12 -9.46 2.95 -4.46
C MET A 12 -8.31 3.49 -5.32
N LEU A 13 -7.49 4.42 -4.79
CA LEU A 13 -6.32 4.97 -5.49
C LEU A 13 -5.29 3.87 -5.80
N LEU A 14 -5.05 2.95 -4.87
CA LEU A 14 -4.19 1.78 -5.08
C LEU A 14 -4.76 0.85 -6.15
N GLY A 15 -6.05 0.55 -6.10
CA GLY A 15 -6.73 -0.26 -7.11
C GLY A 15 -6.59 0.32 -8.52
N ILE A 16 -6.83 1.63 -8.67
CA ILE A 16 -6.64 2.37 -9.94
C ILE A 16 -5.19 2.26 -10.40
N LEU A 17 -4.23 2.49 -9.51
CA LEU A 17 -2.81 2.45 -9.84
C LEU A 17 -2.35 1.08 -10.35
N ILE A 18 -2.81 0.00 -9.71
CA ILE A 18 -2.50 -1.37 -10.13
C ILE A 18 -3.08 -1.63 -11.52
N LEU A 19 -4.33 -1.21 -11.78
CA LEU A 19 -4.97 -1.37 -13.09
C LEU A 19 -4.28 -0.57 -14.19
N ILE A 20 -3.88 0.68 -13.94
CA ILE A 20 -3.11 1.47 -14.91
C ILE A 20 -1.82 0.73 -15.29
N ASN A 21 -1.10 0.18 -14.30
CA ASN A 21 0.12 -0.58 -14.52
C ASN A 21 -0.12 -1.94 -15.23
N PHE A 22 -1.31 -2.52 -15.14
CA PHE A 22 -1.68 -3.71 -15.92
C PHE A 22 -1.71 -3.43 -17.44
N PHE A 23 -2.13 -2.23 -17.84
CA PHE A 23 -2.20 -1.83 -19.25
C PHE A 23 -0.89 -1.21 -19.78
N ALA A 24 -0.01 -0.71 -18.90
CA ALA A 24 1.21 0.02 -19.29
C ALA A 24 2.44 -0.90 -19.54
N LYS A 25 2.57 -1.42 -20.77
CA LYS A 25 3.67 -2.33 -21.19
C LYS A 25 5.09 -1.81 -20.93
N ARG A 26 5.29 -0.50 -21.11
CA ARG A 26 6.63 0.10 -21.23
C ARG A 26 7.31 0.35 -19.89
N ASN A 27 6.53 0.51 -18.81
CA ASN A 27 7.04 1.04 -17.54
C ASN A 27 7.06 0.00 -16.40
N ASN A 28 6.30 -1.10 -16.50
CA ASN A 28 6.32 -2.13 -15.47
C ASN A 28 6.06 -3.55 -16.05
N PRO A 29 7.10 -4.25 -16.56
CA PRO A 29 6.94 -5.56 -17.20
C PRO A 29 6.42 -6.65 -16.24
N ILE A 30 6.41 -6.36 -14.94
CA ILE A 30 6.00 -7.28 -13.87
C ILE A 30 4.51 -7.16 -13.59
N LEU A 31 3.85 -6.05 -13.92
CA LEU A 31 2.40 -5.91 -13.77
C LEU A 31 1.67 -6.01 -15.12
N TYR A 32 2.36 -5.72 -16.22
CA TYR A 32 1.77 -5.72 -17.56
C TYR A 32 1.16 -7.07 -17.96
N ARG A 33 -0.16 -7.06 -18.24
CA ARG A 33 -0.96 -8.23 -18.63
C ARG A 33 -0.83 -9.44 -17.70
N LYS A 34 -0.44 -9.23 -16.45
CA LYS A 34 -0.34 -10.32 -15.47
C LYS A 34 -1.68 -10.50 -14.75
N PRO A 35 -2.22 -11.72 -14.67
CA PRO A 35 -3.55 -11.97 -14.12
C PRO A 35 -3.65 -11.50 -12.65
N TYR A 36 -2.57 -11.62 -11.87
CA TYR A 36 -2.55 -11.17 -10.48
C TYR A 36 -2.69 -9.64 -10.32
N ALA A 37 -2.23 -8.85 -11.27
CA ALA A 37 -2.37 -7.39 -11.20
C ALA A 37 -3.82 -6.98 -11.48
N LEU A 38 -4.48 -7.63 -12.43
CA LEU A 38 -5.91 -7.42 -12.67
C LEU A 38 -6.74 -7.82 -11.45
N THR A 39 -6.47 -8.99 -10.86
CA THR A 39 -7.22 -9.46 -9.69
C THR A 39 -7.00 -8.56 -8.49
N LEU A 40 -5.77 -8.10 -8.21
CA LEU A 40 -5.51 -7.19 -7.10
C LEU A 40 -6.12 -5.81 -7.32
N GLY A 41 -6.02 -5.25 -8.53
CA GLY A 41 -6.63 -3.97 -8.85
C GLY A 41 -8.15 -3.98 -8.71
N LEU A 42 -8.81 -5.03 -9.24
CA LEU A 42 -10.25 -5.23 -9.06
C LEU A 42 -10.62 -5.52 -7.62
N PHE A 43 -9.80 -6.28 -6.90
CA PHE A 43 -10.03 -6.59 -5.49
C PHE A 43 -10.09 -5.33 -4.64
N PHE A 44 -9.11 -4.43 -4.75
CA PHE A 44 -9.13 -3.17 -3.99
C PHE A 44 -10.32 -2.30 -4.36
N LEU A 45 -10.63 -2.15 -5.65
CA LEU A 45 -11.80 -1.37 -6.08
C LEU A 45 -13.12 -1.96 -5.58
N THR A 46 -13.29 -3.27 -5.69
CA THR A 46 -14.53 -3.94 -5.28
C THR A 46 -14.66 -3.97 -3.77
N ALA A 47 -13.58 -4.22 -3.03
CA ALA A 47 -13.57 -4.17 -1.57
C ALA A 47 -13.98 -2.78 -1.06
N SER A 48 -13.34 -1.72 -1.54
CA SER A 48 -13.65 -0.34 -1.13
C SER A 48 -15.08 0.08 -1.49
N VAL A 49 -15.60 -0.34 -2.65
CA VAL A 49 -17.03 -0.08 -3.00
C VAL A 49 -17.97 -0.88 -2.09
N LEU A 50 -17.63 -2.13 -1.79
CA LEU A 50 -18.45 -2.98 -0.94
C LEU A 50 -18.48 -2.48 0.50
N GLU A 51 -17.34 -2.06 1.04
CA GLU A 51 -17.22 -1.41 2.36
C GLU A 51 -18.03 -0.11 2.41
N ALA A 52 -17.91 0.73 1.37
CA ALA A 52 -18.68 1.97 1.27
C ALA A 52 -20.20 1.79 1.16
N VAL A 53 -20.67 0.70 0.53
CA VAL A 53 -22.10 0.44 0.30
C VAL A 53 -22.73 -0.36 1.44
N LEU A 54 -22.01 -1.34 1.99
CA LEU A 54 -22.52 -2.26 3.00
C LEU A 54 -22.17 -1.86 4.44
N ASP A 55 -21.28 -0.88 4.65
CA ASP A 55 -20.80 -0.43 5.97
C ASP A 55 -20.18 -1.59 6.78
N ILE A 56 -19.45 -2.48 6.09
CA ILE A 56 -18.76 -3.65 6.68
C ILE A 56 -17.26 -3.39 6.62
N ALA A 57 -16.58 -3.54 7.76
CA ALA A 57 -15.14 -3.44 7.85
C ALA A 57 -14.44 -4.64 7.16
N LEU A 58 -13.65 -4.37 6.13
CA LEU A 58 -12.87 -5.37 5.41
C LEU A 58 -11.36 -5.27 5.71
N ASP A 59 -10.95 -4.59 6.79
CA ASP A 59 -9.53 -4.41 7.17
C ASP A 59 -8.67 -5.70 7.11
N PRO A 60 -9.15 -6.89 7.55
CA PRO A 60 -8.35 -8.12 7.44
C PRO A 60 -8.10 -8.55 5.99
N LEU A 61 -9.09 -8.31 5.12
CA LEU A 61 -9.04 -8.65 3.71
C LEU A 61 -8.11 -7.66 2.98
N GLU A 62 -8.24 -6.37 3.25
CA GLU A 62 -7.34 -5.32 2.74
C GLU A 62 -5.88 -5.55 3.16
N PHE A 63 -5.66 -5.98 4.40
CA PHE A 63 -4.35 -6.37 4.89
C PHE A 63 -3.71 -7.48 4.04
N LEU A 64 -4.48 -8.52 3.66
CA LEU A 64 -4.01 -9.55 2.73
C LEU A 64 -3.69 -8.96 1.35
N GLY A 65 -4.49 -8.01 0.88
CA GLY A 65 -4.21 -7.26 -0.35
C GLY A 65 -2.86 -6.54 -0.30
N PHE A 66 -2.59 -5.82 0.80
CA PHE A 66 -1.33 -5.09 1.02
C PHE A 66 -0.12 -6.01 1.11
N LEU A 67 -0.26 -7.17 1.77
CA LEU A 67 0.75 -8.21 1.76
C LEU A 67 1.04 -8.71 0.33
N GLY A 68 0.02 -8.83 -0.51
CA GLY A 68 0.16 -9.13 -1.93
C GLY A 68 0.93 -8.04 -2.69
N ILE A 69 0.60 -6.76 -2.48
CA ILE A 69 1.33 -5.62 -3.07
C ILE A 69 2.79 -5.63 -2.63
N MET A 70 3.05 -5.86 -1.35
CA MET A 70 4.39 -5.93 -0.78
C MET A 70 5.25 -6.98 -1.48
N LEU A 71 4.71 -8.18 -1.71
CA LEU A 71 5.39 -9.22 -2.48
C LEU A 71 5.63 -8.83 -3.93
N LEU A 72 4.68 -8.13 -4.56
CA LEU A 72 4.85 -7.64 -5.94
C LEU A 72 5.95 -6.58 -6.04
N VAL A 73 6.04 -5.68 -5.08
CA VAL A 73 7.09 -4.65 -5.02
C VAL A 73 8.45 -5.28 -4.78
N GLU A 74 8.57 -6.22 -3.85
CA GLU A 74 9.81 -6.96 -3.61
C GLU A 74 10.24 -7.75 -4.85
N LYS A 75 9.30 -8.42 -5.52
CA LYS A 75 9.57 -9.10 -6.79
C LYS A 75 10.00 -8.12 -7.89
N PHE A 76 9.46 -6.90 -7.88
CA PHE A 76 9.87 -5.84 -8.79
C PHE A 76 11.30 -5.38 -8.55
N ILE A 77 11.66 -5.13 -7.29
CA ILE A 77 13.03 -4.76 -6.93
C ILE A 77 13.99 -5.89 -7.30
N SER A 78 13.67 -7.13 -6.91
CA SER A 78 14.51 -8.31 -7.18
C SER A 78 14.79 -8.50 -8.67
N ALA A 79 13.78 -8.37 -9.53
CA ALA A 79 13.93 -8.52 -10.97
C ALA A 79 14.74 -7.39 -11.65
N ASN A 80 14.92 -6.23 -11.00
CA ASN A 80 15.66 -5.10 -11.55
C ASN A 80 17.02 -4.84 -10.87
N THR A 81 17.33 -5.53 -9.77
CA THR A 81 18.53 -5.27 -8.94
C THR A 81 19.37 -6.51 -8.66
N ASP A 82 18.93 -7.69 -9.12
CA ASP A 82 19.49 -9.01 -8.78
C ASP A 82 19.54 -9.32 -7.26
N GLU A 83 18.95 -8.48 -6.41
CA GLU A 83 18.76 -8.77 -4.99
C GLU A 83 17.72 -9.90 -4.81
N ARG A 84 17.89 -10.72 -3.76
CA ARG A 84 16.89 -11.74 -3.41
C ARG A 84 15.67 -11.09 -2.77
N ILE A 85 14.49 -11.69 -2.98
CA ILE A 85 13.24 -11.27 -2.34
C ILE A 85 13.38 -11.37 -0.81
N HIS A 86 13.12 -10.28 -0.10
CA HIS A 86 13.23 -10.22 1.36
C HIS A 86 11.94 -10.69 2.04
N TYR A 87 11.72 -12.01 2.07
CA TYR A 87 10.56 -12.61 2.76
C TYR A 87 10.49 -12.29 4.27
N GLY A 88 11.62 -11.91 4.88
CA GLY A 88 11.65 -11.49 6.28
C GLY A 88 10.73 -10.30 6.57
N HIS A 89 10.61 -9.35 5.63
CA HIS A 89 9.69 -8.23 5.78
C HIS A 89 8.23 -8.71 5.82
N PHE A 90 7.86 -9.67 4.98
CA PHE A 90 6.51 -10.24 4.95
C PHE A 90 6.17 -10.90 6.28
N VAL A 91 7.06 -11.77 6.78
CA VAL A 91 6.88 -12.47 8.06
C VAL A 91 6.79 -11.47 9.20
N LEU A 92 7.65 -10.45 9.21
CA LEU A 92 7.65 -9.41 10.23
C LEU A 92 6.31 -8.65 10.26
N THR A 93 5.81 -8.23 9.10
CA THR A 93 4.52 -7.53 9.00
C THR A 93 3.37 -8.41 9.50
N VAL A 94 3.32 -9.68 9.12
CA VAL A 94 2.29 -10.63 9.59
C VAL A 94 2.36 -10.81 11.10
N VAL A 95 3.55 -11.10 11.64
CA VAL A 95 3.73 -11.35 13.08
C VAL A 95 3.36 -10.12 13.90
N LEU A 96 3.83 -8.93 13.51
CA LEU A 96 3.52 -7.70 14.24
C LEU A 96 2.04 -7.35 14.19
N THR A 97 1.39 -7.53 13.04
CA THR A 97 -0.06 -7.26 12.89
C THR A 97 -0.90 -8.22 13.72
N LEU A 98 -0.57 -9.51 13.69
CA LEU A 98 -1.29 -10.49 14.51
C LEU A 98 -1.07 -10.21 16.00
N LEU A 99 0.15 -9.88 16.40
CA LEU A 99 0.46 -9.56 17.79
C LEU A 99 -0.32 -8.33 18.27
N THR A 100 -0.42 -7.26 17.47
CA THR A 100 -1.21 -6.08 17.83
C THR A 100 -2.70 -6.39 17.91
N VAL A 101 -3.27 -7.12 16.95
CA VAL A 101 -4.68 -7.52 16.95
C VAL A 101 -5.01 -8.42 18.15
N PHE A 102 -4.17 -9.39 18.47
CA PHE A 102 -4.41 -10.28 19.62
C PHE A 102 -4.25 -9.55 20.97
N ALA A 103 -3.30 -8.62 21.07
CA ALA A 103 -3.09 -7.83 22.28
C ALA A 103 -4.23 -6.82 22.51
N SER A 104 -4.71 -6.16 21.46
CA SER A 104 -5.79 -5.17 21.56
C SER A 104 -7.18 -5.80 21.61
N ARG A 105 -7.32 -7.04 21.11
CA ARG A 105 -8.60 -7.72 20.83
C ARG A 105 -9.52 -6.90 19.92
N ASP A 106 -8.95 -6.03 19.10
CA ASP A 106 -9.67 -5.14 18.21
C ASP A 106 -9.27 -5.41 16.75
N PRO A 107 -10.21 -5.87 15.89
CA PRO A 107 -9.92 -6.11 14.48
C PRO A 107 -9.52 -4.82 13.73
N LYS A 108 -9.86 -3.62 14.22
CA LYS A 108 -9.37 -2.36 13.63
C LYS A 108 -7.85 -2.24 13.65
N CYS A 109 -7.16 -3.03 14.48
CA CYS A 109 -5.70 -3.07 14.49
C CYS A 109 -5.08 -3.70 13.24
N PHE A 110 -5.85 -4.36 12.36
CA PHE A 110 -5.38 -4.74 11.03
C PHE A 110 -4.94 -3.52 10.21
N ARG A 111 -5.53 -2.35 10.45
CA ARG A 111 -5.13 -1.08 9.83
C ARG A 111 -3.71 -0.65 10.19
N ALA A 112 -3.24 -0.95 11.40
CA ALA A 112 -1.84 -0.75 11.76
C ALA A 112 -0.91 -1.66 10.94
N GLY A 113 -1.36 -2.88 10.62
CA GLY A 113 -0.66 -3.80 9.73
C GLY A 113 -0.58 -3.30 8.29
N ILE A 114 -1.68 -2.75 7.76
CA ILE A 114 -1.73 -2.11 6.44
C ILE A 114 -0.71 -0.97 6.37
N LEU A 115 -0.71 -0.09 7.37
CA LEU A 115 0.23 1.03 7.46
C LEU A 115 1.69 0.57 7.61
N LEU A 116 1.94 -0.51 8.35
CA LEU A 116 3.26 -1.11 8.44
C LEU A 116 3.73 -1.67 7.09
N ALA A 117 2.86 -2.39 6.38
CA ALA A 117 3.16 -2.88 5.03
C ALA A 117 3.49 -1.71 4.09
N LEU A 118 2.70 -0.64 4.12
CA LEU A 118 2.91 0.57 3.32
C LEU A 118 4.25 1.26 3.66
N ALA A 119 4.59 1.37 4.95
CA ALA A 119 5.87 1.92 5.39
C ALA A 119 7.06 1.11 4.84
N ILE A 120 6.99 -0.21 4.89
CA ILE A 120 8.05 -1.07 4.37
C ILE A 120 8.14 -0.97 2.84
N ILE A 121 7.01 -1.00 2.13
CA ILE A 121 6.95 -0.82 0.68
C ILE A 121 7.66 0.48 0.26
N THR A 122 7.30 1.59 0.90
CA THR A 122 7.80 2.92 0.56
C THR A 122 9.29 3.08 0.92
N LEU A 123 9.74 2.51 2.04
CA LEU A 123 11.17 2.46 2.41
C LEU A 123 12.00 1.62 1.44
N ASN A 124 11.49 0.47 1.01
CA ASN A 124 12.20 -0.39 0.05
C ASN A 124 12.27 0.25 -1.34
N LEU A 125 11.20 0.90 -1.78
CA LEU A 125 11.22 1.71 -3.00
C LEU A 125 12.19 2.89 -2.88
N ARG A 126 12.26 3.55 -1.72
CA ARG A 126 13.21 4.65 -1.48
C ARG A 126 14.67 4.17 -1.55
N LYS A 127 14.99 3.03 -0.95
CA LYS A 127 16.34 2.44 -1.04
C LYS A 127 16.73 2.20 -2.50
N ASN A 128 15.74 1.88 -3.33
CA ASN A 128 15.88 1.62 -4.76
C ASN A 128 15.32 2.76 -5.63
N ALA A 129 15.43 4.01 -5.17
CA ALA A 129 14.81 5.16 -5.83
C ALA A 129 15.26 5.31 -7.29
N PHE A 130 16.48 4.91 -7.64
CA PHE A 130 16.97 4.87 -9.02
C PHE A 130 16.05 4.12 -10.01
N LEU A 131 15.23 3.16 -9.55
CA LEU A 131 14.23 2.46 -10.38
C LEU A 131 13.05 3.36 -10.78
N LEU A 132 12.68 4.30 -9.90
CA LEU A 132 11.53 5.20 -10.05
C LEU A 132 11.94 6.63 -10.44
N GLY A 133 13.20 7.02 -10.22
CA GLY A 133 13.74 8.37 -10.34
C GLY A 133 14.31 8.81 -8.98
N GLU A 134 15.59 9.20 -8.93
CA GLU A 134 16.27 9.54 -7.67
C GLU A 134 15.62 10.76 -6.99
N ASP A 135 15.01 11.65 -7.77
CA ASP A 135 14.28 12.82 -7.29
C ASP A 135 13.07 12.46 -6.40
N ASN A 136 12.56 11.23 -6.51
CA ASN A 136 11.40 10.75 -5.73
C ASN A 136 11.76 10.22 -4.34
N LYS A 137 13.04 10.17 -3.99
CA LYS A 137 13.53 9.56 -2.74
C LYS A 137 12.94 10.21 -1.49
N ASP A 138 12.78 11.53 -1.51
CA ASP A 138 12.24 12.28 -0.37
C ASP A 138 10.72 12.15 -0.28
N THR A 139 10.01 12.10 -1.41
CA THR A 139 8.57 11.81 -1.48
C THR A 139 8.25 10.44 -0.89
N LEU A 140 9.05 9.42 -1.23
CA LEU A 140 8.93 8.07 -0.67
C LEU A 140 9.26 8.03 0.82
N LEU A 141 10.25 8.82 1.28
CA LEU A 141 10.52 8.95 2.71
C LEU A 141 9.33 9.55 3.45
N LEU A 142 8.77 10.64 2.93
CA LEU A 142 7.62 11.32 3.54
C LEU A 142 6.40 10.38 3.61
N SER A 143 6.16 9.61 2.55
CA SER A 143 5.13 8.55 2.52
C SER A 143 5.34 7.53 3.64
N SER A 144 6.58 7.04 3.83
CA SER A 144 6.90 6.11 4.92
C SER A 144 6.70 6.71 6.31
N VAL A 145 7.07 7.99 6.50
CA VAL A 145 6.88 8.71 7.77
C VAL A 145 5.40 8.85 8.08
N PHE A 146 4.57 9.20 7.09
CA PHE A 146 3.13 9.30 7.25
C PHE A 146 2.53 7.94 7.65
N ALA A 147 2.96 6.86 7.00
CA ALA A 147 2.51 5.53 7.34
C ALA A 147 2.89 5.14 8.78
N LEU A 148 4.13 5.39 9.21
CA LEU A 148 4.60 5.12 10.57
C LEU A 148 3.88 5.96 11.64
N LEU A 149 3.67 7.25 11.38
CA LEU A 149 2.87 8.12 12.26
C LEU A 149 1.41 7.64 12.33
N GLY A 150 0.88 7.14 11.21
CA GLY A 150 -0.44 6.53 11.13
C GLY A 150 -0.58 5.34 12.08
N ILE A 151 0.45 4.48 12.20
CA ILE A 151 0.45 3.35 13.15
C ILE A 151 0.27 3.88 14.58
N GLY A 152 1.02 4.93 14.95
CA GLY A 152 0.88 5.58 16.25
C GLY A 152 -0.53 6.13 16.49
N ALA A 153 -1.14 6.73 15.46
CA ALA A 153 -2.52 7.23 15.52
C ALA A 153 -3.54 6.10 15.69
N VAL A 154 -3.39 4.96 15.01
CA VAL A 154 -4.23 3.77 15.20
C VAL A 154 -4.14 3.26 16.64
N LEU A 155 -2.91 3.07 17.15
CA LEU A 155 -2.68 2.56 18.50
C LEU A 155 -3.19 3.54 19.58
N GLY A 156 -3.10 4.84 19.31
CA GLY A 156 -3.66 5.91 20.16
C GLY A 156 -5.17 6.13 19.98
N ARG A 157 -5.85 5.37 19.12
CA ARG A 157 -7.29 5.49 18.80
C ARG A 157 -7.71 6.85 18.21
N PHE A 158 -6.79 7.52 17.50
CA PHE A 158 -7.07 8.75 16.76
C PHE A 158 -7.51 8.43 15.32
N GLU A 159 -8.77 7.99 15.16
CA GLU A 159 -9.30 7.46 13.89
C GLU A 159 -9.18 8.45 12.71
N ILE A 160 -9.53 9.73 12.92
CA ILE A 160 -9.47 10.76 11.87
C ILE A 160 -8.02 11.03 11.43
N LEU A 161 -7.11 11.12 12.40
CA LEU A 161 -5.70 11.37 12.12
C LEU A 161 -5.07 10.19 11.38
N SER A 162 -5.40 8.96 11.80
CA SER A 162 -4.97 7.74 11.11
C SER A 162 -5.43 7.71 9.65
N ALA A 163 -6.72 8.00 9.39
CA ALA A 163 -7.25 8.03 8.03
C ALA A 163 -6.57 9.10 7.16
N PHE A 164 -6.34 10.29 7.72
CA PHE A 164 -5.62 11.36 7.02
C PHE A 164 -4.18 10.98 6.67
N LEU A 165 -3.45 10.41 7.63
CA LEU A 165 -2.06 9.98 7.41
C LEU A 165 -1.96 8.83 6.41
N TYR A 166 -2.91 7.88 6.46
CA TYR A 166 -2.99 6.78 5.50
C TYR A 166 -3.21 7.31 4.07
N LEU A 167 -4.20 8.19 3.89
CA LEU A 167 -4.45 8.84 2.61
C LEU A 167 -3.24 9.59 2.10
N GLY A 168 -2.59 10.39 2.95
CA GLY A 168 -1.38 11.12 2.57
C GLY A 168 -0.24 10.19 2.15
N ALA A 169 -0.02 9.08 2.88
CA ALA A 169 0.99 8.09 2.54
C ALA A 169 0.72 7.46 1.16
N VAL A 170 -0.51 7.01 0.91
CA VAL A 170 -0.90 6.41 -0.38
C VAL A 170 -0.85 7.43 -1.50
N LEU A 171 -1.28 8.67 -1.28
CA LEU A 171 -1.26 9.72 -2.29
C LEU A 171 0.17 10.05 -2.74
N LEU A 172 1.12 10.16 -1.80
CA LEU A 172 2.53 10.39 -2.12
C LEU A 172 3.14 9.22 -2.90
N LEU A 173 2.81 7.98 -2.54
CA LEU A 173 3.19 6.79 -3.29
C LEU A 173 2.58 6.81 -4.70
N PHE A 174 1.30 7.15 -4.80
CA PHE A 174 0.59 7.26 -6.07
C PHE A 174 1.24 8.29 -6.98
N LEU A 175 1.52 9.50 -6.48
CA LEU A 175 2.17 10.57 -7.24
C LEU A 175 3.56 10.14 -7.72
N THR A 176 4.34 9.47 -6.88
CA THR A 176 5.67 8.96 -7.25
C THR A 176 5.59 7.99 -8.43
N ILE A 177 4.66 7.03 -8.38
CA ILE A 177 4.49 6.03 -9.43
C ILE A 177 3.85 6.66 -10.68
N ALA A 178 2.89 7.57 -10.49
CA ALA A 178 2.22 8.32 -11.56
C ALA A 178 3.24 9.15 -12.35
N GLU A 179 4.12 9.89 -11.67
CA GLU A 179 5.19 10.66 -12.30
C GLU A 179 6.11 9.76 -13.13
N ARG A 180 6.43 8.56 -12.63
CA ARG A 180 7.19 7.59 -13.41
C ARG A 180 6.42 7.08 -14.64
N VAL A 181 5.11 6.87 -14.51
CA VAL A 181 4.27 6.35 -15.60
C VAL A 181 4.00 7.41 -16.68
N TRP A 182 3.76 8.66 -16.30
CA TRP A 182 3.36 9.77 -17.18
C TRP A 182 4.51 10.72 -17.57
N GLY A 183 5.54 10.89 -16.74
CA GLY A 183 6.64 11.85 -16.93
C GLY A 183 7.71 11.43 -17.94
N ARG A 184 7.54 10.31 -18.64
CA ARG A 184 8.41 9.88 -19.76
C ARG A 184 7.69 9.89 -21.11
N CYS A 185 6.82 10.88 -21.32
CA CYS A 185 6.37 11.29 -22.65
C CYS A 185 7.39 12.23 -23.27
#